data_AF-A0A1S8D111-F1
#
_entry.id   AF-A0A1S8D111-F1
#
_cell.length_a   1.000
_cell.length_b   1.000
_cell.length_c   1.000
_cell.angle_alpha   90.00
_cell.angle_beta   90.00
_cell.angle_gamma   90.00
#
_symmetry.space_group_name_H-M   'P 1'
#
loop_
_entity.id
_entity.type
_entity.pdbx_description
1 polymer ?
#
loop_
_entity_poly.entity_id
_entity_poly.type
_entity_poly.pdbx_seq_one_letter_code
_entity_poly.pdbx_strand_id
1 'polypeptide(L)'
;MADDTPDLLTLKDVIAKTGRGRTWLLAHLKANPFFGGKPTHRRAGNRIVFTLGDYANLLESLVPEPKEAPKTFAMPPRPRLSPDVPLGGGYEKALKALKAARERREAEQRNRKRR
;
A
#
# COMPACT_ATOMS: atom_id res chain seq x y z
N MET A 1 11.71 -44.06 0.74
CA MET A 1 10.90 -43.21 -0.16
C MET A 1 11.08 -41.80 0.37
N ALA A 2 11.81 -40.94 -0.36
CA ALA A 2 11.99 -39.56 0.07
C ALA A 2 10.64 -38.86 -0.05
N ASP A 3 10.15 -38.27 1.04
CA ASP A 3 9.01 -37.38 1.02
C ASP A 3 9.35 -36.15 0.17
N ASP A 4 9.17 -36.26 -1.15
CA ASP A 4 9.20 -35.17 -2.13
C ASP A 4 7.96 -34.27 -1.95
N THR A 5 7.64 -33.92 -0.71
CA THR A 5 6.76 -32.80 -0.44
C THR A 5 7.51 -31.56 -0.89
N PRO A 6 7.06 -30.86 -1.96
CA PRO A 6 7.71 -29.62 -2.34
C PRO A 6 7.68 -28.68 -1.13
N ASP A 7 8.83 -28.14 -0.75
CA ASP A 7 8.95 -27.19 0.35
C ASP A 7 8.13 -25.93 0.00
N LEU A 8 6.86 -25.95 0.42
CA LEU A 8 5.91 -24.87 0.21
C LEU A 8 6.03 -23.89 1.36
N LEU A 9 6.46 -22.68 1.03
CA LEU A 9 6.48 -21.57 1.98
C LEU A 9 5.10 -20.94 2.03
N THR A 10 4.63 -20.62 3.22
CA THR A 10 3.42 -19.81 3.39
C THR A 10 3.76 -18.33 3.35
N LEU A 11 2.74 -17.48 3.17
CA LEU A 11 2.89 -16.04 3.30
C LEU A 11 3.54 -15.62 4.64
N LYS A 12 3.30 -16.36 5.73
CA LYS A 12 3.90 -16.08 7.04
C LYS A 12 5.41 -16.30 7.02
N ASP A 13 5.85 -17.39 6.38
CA ASP A 13 7.28 -17.73 6.29
C ASP A 13 8.03 -16.73 5.41
N VAL A 14 7.42 -16.32 4.30
CA VAL A 14 7.96 -15.27 3.42
C VAL A 14 8.09 -13.94 4.16
N ILE A 15 7.11 -13.56 4.99
CA ILE A 15 7.20 -12.36 5.83
C ILE A 15 8.35 -12.47 6.82
N ALA A 16 8.50 -13.62 7.49
CA ALA A 16 9.58 -13.85 8.44
C ALA A 16 10.98 -13.76 7.77
N LYS A 17 11.11 -14.28 6.54
CA LYS A 17 12.36 -14.27 5.78
C LYS A 17 12.70 -12.90 5.19
N THR A 18 11.69 -12.17 4.69
CA THR A 18 11.92 -10.88 3.99
C THR A 18 11.85 -9.67 4.92
N GLY A 19 11.27 -9.81 6.12
CA GLY A 19 11.03 -8.70 7.05
C GLY A 19 10.01 -7.67 6.54
N ARG A 20 9.30 -7.96 5.43
CA ARG A 20 8.34 -7.04 4.82
C ARG A 20 6.97 -7.16 5.46
N GLY A 21 6.27 -6.03 5.59
CA GLY A 21 4.91 -5.99 6.12
C GLY A 21 3.93 -6.78 5.25
N ARG A 22 3.00 -7.52 5.88
CA ARG A 22 1.98 -8.33 5.20
C ARG A 22 1.20 -7.54 4.16
N THR A 23 0.71 -6.35 4.52
CA THR A 23 -0.10 -5.50 3.64
C THR A 23 0.68 -5.08 2.40
N TRP A 24 1.94 -4.71 2.58
CA TRP A 24 2.81 -4.32 1.49
C TRP A 24 3.08 -5.50 0.56
N LEU A 25 3.39 -6.68 1.12
CA LEU A 25 3.65 -7.89 0.34
C LEU A 25 2.41 -8.32 -0.47
N LEU A 26 1.22 -8.28 0.14
CA LEU A 26 -0.03 -8.57 -0.57
C LEU A 26 -0.30 -7.60 -1.71
N ALA A 27 -0.02 -6.31 -1.52
CA ALA A 27 -0.14 -5.31 -2.57
C ALA A 27 0.87 -5.57 -3.70
N HIS A 28 2.11 -5.91 -3.37
CA HIS A 28 3.16 -6.26 -4.34
C HIS A 28 2.79 -7.49 -5.16
N LEU A 29 2.35 -8.57 -4.51
CA LEU A 29 1.93 -9.80 -5.20
C LEU A 29 0.71 -9.58 -6.11
N LYS A 30 -0.18 -8.66 -5.73
CA LYS A 30 -1.32 -8.27 -6.56
C LYS A 30 -0.89 -7.45 -7.78
N ALA A 31 0.10 -6.57 -7.62
CA ALA A 31 0.63 -5.76 -8.72
C ALA A 31 1.53 -6.56 -9.67
N ASN A 32 2.32 -7.50 -9.12
CA ASN A 32 3.31 -8.29 -9.84
C ASN A 32 3.07 -9.81 -9.63
N PRO A 33 1.97 -10.36 -10.19
CA PRO A 33 1.69 -11.80 -10.10
C PRO A 33 2.70 -12.65 -10.90
N PHE A 34 3.31 -12.05 -11.93
CA PHE A 34 4.36 -12.66 -12.74
C PHE A 34 5.59 -11.77 -12.77
N PHE A 35 6.77 -12.39 -12.73
CA PHE A 35 8.07 -11.74 -12.91
C PHE A 35 8.87 -12.56 -13.92
N GLY A 36 9.38 -11.92 -14.98
CA GLY A 36 10.08 -12.62 -16.07
C GLY A 36 9.23 -13.71 -16.75
N GLY A 37 7.91 -13.54 -16.82
CA GLY A 37 6.98 -14.55 -17.37
C GLY A 37 6.72 -15.75 -16.46
N LYS A 38 7.31 -15.79 -15.25
CA LYS A 38 7.13 -16.86 -14.26
C LYS A 38 6.29 -16.37 -13.08
N PRO A 39 5.49 -17.24 -12.43
CA PRO A 39 4.70 -16.85 -11.27
C PRO A 39 5.58 -16.46 -10.08
N THR A 40 5.16 -15.43 -9.34
CA THR A 40 5.78 -15.02 -8.06
C THR A 40 5.15 -15.69 -6.86
N HIS A 41 3.94 -16.23 -7.03
CA HIS A 41 3.20 -16.95 -6.01
C HIS A 41 2.14 -17.85 -6.64
N ARG A 42 1.62 -18.79 -5.85
CA ARG A 42 0.49 -19.65 -6.21
C ARG A 42 -0.62 -19.54 -5.18
N ARG A 43 -1.83 -19.91 -5.59
CA ARG A 43 -3.00 -19.97 -4.72
C ARG A 43 -3.44 -21.42 -4.54
N ALA A 44 -3.54 -21.84 -3.29
CA ALA A 44 -4.13 -23.11 -2.88
C ALA A 44 -5.41 -22.80 -2.10
N GLY A 45 -6.54 -22.77 -2.80
CA GLY A 45 -7.80 -22.26 -2.26
C GLY A 45 -7.68 -20.79 -1.82
N ASN A 46 -7.90 -20.52 -0.54
CA ASN A 46 -7.80 -19.17 0.03
C ASN A 46 -6.40 -18.82 0.56
N ARG A 47 -5.41 -19.70 0.38
CA ARG A 47 -4.03 -19.49 0.88
C ARG A 47 -3.09 -19.16 -0.26
N ILE A 48 -2.16 -18.24 0.02
CA ILE A 48 -1.02 -17.95 -0.84
C ILE A 48 0.14 -18.83 -0.41
N VAL A 49 0.68 -19.59 -1.35
CA VAL A 49 1.80 -20.51 -1.16
C VAL A 49 2.88 -20.20 -2.20
N PHE A 50 4.12 -20.50 -1.84
CA PHE A 50 5.29 -20.25 -2.67
C PHE A 50 6.10 -21.52 -2.75
N THR A 51 6.38 -21.99 -3.96
CA THR A 51 7.48 -22.93 -4.16
C THR A 51 8.81 -22.20 -4.00
N LEU A 52 9.92 -22.93 -3.85
CA LEU A 52 11.26 -22.33 -3.83
C LEU A 52 11.53 -21.47 -5.08
N GLY A 53 11.04 -21.91 -6.26
CA GLY A 53 11.16 -21.15 -7.50
C GLY A 53 10.32 -19.87 -7.50
N ASP A 54 9.07 -19.95 -7.04
CA ASP A 54 8.21 -18.75 -6.92
C ASP A 54 8.81 -17.74 -5.93
N TYR A 55 9.40 -18.22 -4.84
CA TYR A 55 10.08 -17.40 -3.85
C TYR A 55 11.33 -16.70 -4.42
N ALA A 56 12.13 -17.39 -5.25
CA ALA A 56 13.25 -16.76 -5.95
C ALA A 56 12.79 -15.64 -6.89
N ASN A 57 11.76 -15.90 -7.71
CA ASN A 57 11.17 -14.88 -8.60
C ASN A 57 10.61 -13.69 -7.80
N LEU A 58 9.99 -13.97 -6.65
CA LEU A 58 9.54 -12.92 -5.74
C LEU A 58 10.72 -12.07 -5.27
N LEU A 59 11.80 -12.69 -4.78
CA LEU A 59 12.98 -11.95 -4.31
C LEU A 59 13.57 -11.05 -5.40
N GLU A 60 13.67 -11.53 -6.64
CA GLU A 60 14.12 -10.72 -7.77
C GLU A 60 13.18 -9.53 -8.03
N SER A 61 11.86 -9.74 -7.93
CA SER A 61 10.89 -8.64 -8.06
C SER A 61 10.93 -7.63 -6.89
N LEU A 62 11.51 -8.01 -5.75
CA LEU A 62 11.66 -7.17 -4.56
C LEU A 62 12.93 -6.33 -4.59
N VAL A 63 13.96 -6.78 -5.32
CA VAL A 63 15.14 -5.96 -5.56
C VAL A 63 14.69 -4.85 -6.50
N PRO A 64 14.65 -3.58 -6.06
CA PRO A 64 14.58 -2.52 -7.03
C PRO A 64 15.84 -2.69 -7.87
N GLU A 65 15.71 -2.96 -9.16
CA GLU A 65 16.79 -2.63 -10.09
C GLU A 65 17.27 -1.23 -9.69
N PRO A 66 18.58 -0.98 -9.60
CA PRO A 66 19.04 0.39 -9.59
C PRO A 66 18.54 0.97 -10.91
N LYS A 67 17.34 1.57 -10.86
CA LYS A 67 16.85 2.46 -11.88
C LYS A 67 17.94 3.51 -11.89
N GLU A 68 18.84 3.42 -12.87
CA GLU A 68 19.54 4.59 -13.36
C GLU A 68 18.49 5.68 -13.35
N ALA A 69 18.69 6.67 -12.47
CA ALA A 69 17.70 7.69 -12.20
C ALA A 69 17.17 8.15 -13.56
N PRO A 70 15.86 8.15 -13.80
CA PRO A 70 15.35 8.61 -15.08
C PRO A 70 15.97 9.98 -15.30
N LYS A 71 16.83 10.09 -16.34
CA LYS A 71 17.40 11.37 -16.76
C LYS A 71 16.23 12.34 -16.75
N THR A 72 16.33 13.33 -15.87
CA THR A 72 15.32 14.37 -15.67
C THR A 72 14.97 14.92 -17.04
N PHE A 73 13.87 14.44 -17.61
CA PHE A 73 13.27 15.08 -18.77
C PHE A 73 12.90 16.47 -18.27
N ALA A 74 13.61 17.45 -18.79
CA ALA A 74 13.42 18.86 -18.51
C ALA A 74 11.93 19.18 -18.66
N MET A 75 11.27 19.41 -17.53
CA MET A 75 9.97 20.07 -17.55
C MET A 75 10.17 21.44 -18.22
N PRO A 76 9.29 21.85 -19.15
CA PRO A 76 9.30 23.23 -19.62
C PRO A 76 9.10 24.16 -18.41
N PRO A 77 9.68 25.37 -18.42
CA PRO A 77 9.59 26.29 -17.29
C PRO A 77 8.11 26.58 -17.01
N ARG A 78 7.63 26.16 -15.83
CA ARG A 78 6.33 26.60 -15.33
C ARG A 78 6.37 28.13 -15.19
N PRO A 79 5.30 28.85 -15.56
CA PRO A 79 5.21 30.27 -15.24
C PRO A 79 5.33 30.41 -13.71
N ARG A 80 6.19 31.33 -13.27
CA ARG A 80 6.30 31.72 -11.86
C ARG A 80 4.95 32.25 -11.42
N LEU A 81 4.16 31.42 -10.76
CA LEU A 81 3.02 31.88 -9.97
C LEU A 81 3.61 32.60 -8.76
N SER A 82 3.38 33.90 -8.73
CA SER A 82 3.79 34.87 -7.73
C SER A 82 3.53 34.39 -6.29
N PRO A 83 4.36 34.79 -5.31
CA PRO A 83 4.11 34.51 -3.91
C PRO A 83 3.07 35.49 -3.37
N ASP A 84 1.79 35.25 -3.68
CA ASP A 84 0.69 36.04 -3.11
C ASP A 84 -0.59 35.21 -2.97
N VAL A 85 -0.49 34.07 -2.29
CA VAL A 85 -1.67 33.35 -1.79
C VAL A 85 -1.73 33.57 -0.28
N PRO A 86 -2.68 34.37 0.24
CA PRO A 86 -2.80 34.60 1.67
C PRO A 86 -3.18 33.28 2.36
N LEU A 87 -2.27 32.79 3.19
CA LEU A 87 -2.36 31.54 3.96
C LEU A 87 -3.42 31.56 5.10
N GLY A 88 -4.51 32.31 4.95
CA GLY A 88 -5.36 32.75 6.07
C GLY A 88 -6.85 32.40 5.97
N GLY A 89 -7.24 31.21 5.51
CA GLY A 89 -8.68 30.90 5.46
C GLY A 89 -9.11 29.43 5.37
N GLY A 90 -8.20 28.51 5.03
CA GLY A 90 -8.54 27.08 4.96
C GLY A 90 -8.72 26.43 6.34
N TYR A 91 -7.85 26.77 7.29
CA TYR A 91 -7.84 26.19 8.62
C TYR A 91 -9.05 26.61 9.46
N GLU A 92 -9.44 27.89 9.41
CA GLU A 92 -10.62 28.39 10.16
C GLU A 92 -11.93 27.79 9.63
N LYS A 93 -12.04 27.59 8.31
CA LYS A 93 -13.19 26.89 7.72
C LYS A 93 -13.24 25.44 8.17
N ALA A 94 -12.10 24.75 8.26
CA ALA A 94 -12.02 23.39 8.75
C ALA A 94 -12.44 23.28 10.24
N LEU A 95 -11.99 24.20 11.08
CA LEU A 95 -12.38 24.23 12.51
C LEU A 95 -13.87 24.52 12.72
N LYS A 96 -14.45 25.46 11.96
CA LYS A 96 -15.90 25.75 12.04
C LYS A 96 -16.75 24.56 11.64
N ALA A 97 -16.35 23.81 10.60
CA ALA A 97 -17.06 22.61 10.17
C ALA A 97 -17.05 21.51 11.24
N LEU A 98 -15.92 21.33 11.92
CA LEU A 98 -15.75 20.35 13.01
C LEU A 98 -16.60 20.68 14.23
N LYS A 99 -16.69 21.97 14.60
CA LYS A 99 -17.51 22.42 15.73
C LYS A 99 -19.01 22.23 15.46
N ALA A 100 -19.48 22.58 14.26
CA ALA A 100 -20.87 22.41 13.87
C ALA A 100 -21.31 20.93 13.82
N ALA A 101 -20.42 20.03 13.40
CA ALA A 101 -20.70 18.59 13.41
C ALA A 101 -20.85 18.03 14.83
N ARG A 102 -20.10 18.56 15.81
CA ARG A 102 -20.16 18.13 17.21
C ARG A 102 -21.47 18.55 17.89
N GLU A 103 -21.90 19.79 17.68
CA GLU A 103 -23.16 20.31 18.24
C GLU A 103 -24.39 19.57 17.70
N ARG A 104 -24.40 19.21 16.40
CA ARG A 104 -25.47 18.39 15.82
C ARG A 104 -25.57 17.01 16.46
N ARG A 105 -24.43 16.35 16.68
CA ARG A 105 -24.40 15.03 17.34
C ARG A 105 -24.87 15.09 18.80
N GLU A 106 -24.49 16.13 19.54
CA GLU A 106 -24.92 16.29 20.94
C GLU A 106 -26.42 16.64 21.04
N ALA A 107 -26.95 17.45 20.12
CA ALA A 107 -28.38 17.74 20.03
C ALA A 107 -29.19 16.48 19.70
N GLU A 108 -28.72 15.66 18.76
CA GLU A 108 -29.36 14.40 18.40
C GLU A 108 -29.35 13.38 19.56
N GLN A 109 -28.24 13.28 20.30
CA GLN A 109 -28.15 12.43 21.49
C GLN A 109 -29.06 12.91 22.64
N ARG A 110 -29.17 14.22 22.87
CA ARG A 110 -30.08 14.78 23.87
C ARG A 110 -31.55 14.53 23.52
N ASN A 111 -31.91 14.64 22.25
CA ASN A 111 -33.27 14.38 21.80
C ASN A 111 -33.64 12.89 21.90
N ARG A 112 -32.67 12.01 21.66
CA ARG A 112 -32.82 10.55 21.80
C ARG A 112 -32.93 10.07 23.25
N LYS A 113 -32.44 10.84 24.23
CA LYS A 113 -32.59 10.56 25.67
C LYS A 113 -33.89 11.10 26.28
N ARG A 114 -34.63 11.94 25.55
CA ARG A 114 -35.90 12.56 26.01
C ARG A 114 -37.15 11.89 25.43
N ARG A 115 -36.98 10.91 24.56
CA ARG A 115 -38.01 9.95 24.12
C ARG A 115 -37.81 8.65 24.87
#